data_AF-A0A1J5LTE5-F1
#
_entry.id   AF-A0A1J5LTE5-F1
#
_cell.length_a   1.000
_cell.length_b   1.000
_cell.length_c   1.000
_cell.angle_alpha   90.00
_cell.angle_beta   90.00
_cell.angle_gamma   90.00
#
_symmetry.space_group_name_H-M   'P 1'
#
loop_
_entity.id
_entity.type
_entity.pdbx_description
1 polymer ?
#
loop_
_entity_poly.entity_id
_entity_poly.type
_entity_poly.pdbx_seq_one_letter_code
_entity_poly.pdbx_strand_id
1 'polypeptide(L)'
;MLSFKIQQAMKRKIGLIILLLSVPFSVLAQNATDNETTKVNRLIGNWTIDLRPAPDAEAYFQTFKVTSIDGNTFNGSFYGSEIKNALINNNWPKLYFAFATSDESNDYYHSGYMENGKLYGISYCPNREFTAPWIGTKK
;
A
#
# COMPACT_ATOMS: atom_id res chain seq x y z
N MET A 1 -46.67 -34.18 -57.01
CA MET A 1 -45.72 -33.05 -57.09
C MET A 1 -45.71 -32.20 -55.80
N LEU A 2 -45.79 -32.83 -54.61
CA LEU A 2 -45.89 -32.11 -53.33
C LEU A 2 -44.94 -32.64 -52.24
N SER A 3 -44.00 -33.52 -52.58
CA SER A 3 -43.15 -34.22 -51.59
C SER A 3 -41.70 -33.72 -51.53
N PHE A 4 -41.29 -32.76 -52.36
CA PHE A 4 -39.87 -32.41 -52.50
C PHE A 4 -39.44 -31.09 -51.85
N LYS A 5 -40.37 -30.28 -51.31
CA LYS A 5 -40.03 -28.95 -50.75
C LYS A 5 -39.77 -28.92 -49.24
N ILE A 6 -39.99 -30.01 -48.50
CA ILE A 6 -39.90 -30.00 -47.02
C ILE A 6 -38.50 -30.42 -46.51
N GLN A 7 -37.68 -31.08 -47.32
CA GLN A 7 -36.38 -31.62 -46.88
C GLN A 7 -35.22 -30.60 -46.86
N GLN A 8 -35.39 -29.39 -47.38
CA GLN A 8 -34.28 -28.44 -47.57
C GLN A 8 -34.15 -27.35 -46.49
N ALA A 9 -35.08 -27.29 -45.53
CA ALA A 9 -35.10 -26.22 -44.51
C ALA A 9 -34.39 -26.57 -43.18
N MET A 10 -34.05 -27.84 -42.92
CA MET A 10 -33.52 -28.27 -41.61
C MET A 10 -32.00 -28.51 -41.52
N LYS A 11 -31.22 -28.24 -42.58
CA LYS A 11 -29.76 -28.47 -42.54
C LYS A 11 -28.90 -27.20 -42.46
N ARG A 12 -29.52 -26.02 -42.38
CA ARG A 12 -28.82 -24.71 -42.39
C ARG A 12 -28.71 -24.01 -41.03
N LYS A 13 -29.07 -24.67 -39.92
CA LYS A 13 -29.09 -24.05 -38.59
C LYS A 13 -28.25 -24.77 -37.52
N ILE A 14 -27.32 -25.65 -37.90
CA ILE A 14 -26.41 -26.34 -36.95
C ILE A 14 -24.94 -26.11 -37.32
N GLY A 15 -24.64 -24.96 -37.96
CA GLY A 15 -23.29 -24.64 -38.43
C GLY A 15 -22.71 -23.35 -37.86
N LEU A 16 -23.34 -22.75 -36.85
CA LEU A 16 -22.96 -21.40 -36.38
C LEU A 16 -23.02 -21.23 -34.85
N ILE A 17 -22.79 -22.30 -34.08
CA ILE A 17 -22.77 -22.25 -32.59
C ILE A 17 -21.41 -22.70 -32.02
N ILE A 18 -20.43 -23.08 -32.85
CA ILE A 18 -19.10 -23.51 -32.39
C ILE A 18 -18.03 -22.64 -33.06
N LEU A 19 -18.07 -21.32 -32.84
CA LEU A 19 -16.96 -20.43 -33.18
C LEU A 19 -16.91 -19.16 -32.30
N LEU A 20 -17.32 -19.29 -31.04
CA LEU A 20 -17.29 -18.19 -30.06
C LEU A 20 -16.61 -18.59 -28.74
N LEU A 21 -15.95 -19.75 -28.69
CA LEU A 21 -15.28 -20.28 -27.50
C LEU A 21 -13.74 -20.23 -27.55
N SER A 22 -13.17 -19.62 -28.59
CA SER A 22 -11.71 -19.50 -28.75
C SER A 22 -11.26 -18.04 -28.75
N VAL A 23 -11.81 -17.21 -27.86
CA VAL A 23 -11.09 -16.00 -27.47
C VAL A 23 -10.09 -16.45 -26.42
N PRO A 24 -8.77 -16.50 -26.71
CA PRO A 24 -7.81 -16.63 -25.63
C PRO A 24 -8.05 -15.44 -24.71
N PHE A 25 -8.53 -15.71 -23.49
CA PHE A 25 -8.42 -14.81 -22.37
C PHE A 25 -6.92 -14.65 -22.09
N SER A 26 -6.22 -13.94 -22.97
CA SER A 26 -4.94 -13.34 -22.67
C SER A 26 -5.24 -12.18 -21.74
N VAL A 27 -5.59 -12.53 -20.50
CA VAL A 27 -5.59 -11.59 -19.39
C VAL A 27 -4.20 -10.97 -19.40
N LEU A 28 -4.15 -9.69 -19.71
CA LEU A 28 -2.98 -8.86 -19.53
C LEU A 28 -2.51 -9.07 -18.10
N ALA A 29 -1.39 -9.77 -17.94
CA ALA A 29 -0.59 -9.66 -16.73
C ALA A 29 -0.10 -8.22 -16.67
N GLN A 30 -0.92 -7.32 -16.11
CA GLN A 30 -0.46 -5.98 -15.80
C GLN A 30 0.70 -6.13 -14.81
N ASN A 31 1.85 -5.58 -15.19
CA ASN A 31 3.07 -5.56 -14.39
C ASN A 31 2.76 -5.09 -12.95
N ALA A 32 2.63 -6.02 -12.02
CA ALA A 32 2.46 -5.70 -10.60
C ALA A 32 3.61 -4.82 -10.08
N THR A 33 4.78 -4.91 -10.71
CA THR A 33 6.00 -4.16 -10.39
C THR A 33 5.83 -2.65 -10.46
N ASP A 34 5.03 -2.12 -11.40
CA ASP A 34 4.85 -0.67 -11.57
C ASP A 34 3.96 -0.09 -10.46
N ASN A 35 2.91 -0.82 -10.06
CA ASN A 35 2.04 -0.40 -8.96
C ASN A 35 2.71 -0.52 -7.59
N GLU A 36 3.55 -1.54 -7.38
CA GLU A 36 4.27 -1.70 -6.12
C GLU A 36 5.35 -0.64 -5.93
N THR A 37 6.15 -0.38 -6.97
CA THR A 37 7.21 0.65 -6.93
C THR A 37 6.63 2.05 -6.74
N THR A 38 5.52 2.36 -7.42
CA THR A 38 4.83 3.65 -7.25
C THR A 38 4.24 3.80 -5.85
N LYS A 39 3.67 2.74 -5.26
CA LYS A 39 3.13 2.76 -3.89
C LYS A 39 4.22 3.02 -2.86
N VAL A 40 5.36 2.36 -2.99
CA VAL A 40 6.51 2.51 -2.09
C VAL A 40 7.10 3.92 -2.19
N ASN A 41 7.27 4.44 -3.41
CA ASN A 41 7.80 5.79 -3.62
C ASN A 41 6.91 6.90 -3.04
N ARG A 42 5.61 6.65 -2.83
CA ARG A 42 4.72 7.62 -2.14
C ARG A 42 5.13 7.88 -0.69
N LEU A 43 5.89 6.97 -0.06
CA LEU A 43 6.40 7.16 1.30
C LEU A 43 7.50 8.25 1.34
N ILE A 44 8.28 8.44 0.27
CA ILE A 44 9.37 9.42 0.19
C ILE A 44 8.84 10.84 0.33
N GLY A 45 9.48 11.66 1.18
CA GLY A 45 9.15 13.07 1.38
C GLY A 45 9.05 13.44 2.86
N ASN A 46 8.49 14.63 3.12
CA ASN A 46 8.26 15.12 4.47
C ASN A 46 6.79 14.91 4.85
N TRP A 47 6.57 14.46 6.08
CA TRP A 47 5.27 14.22 6.67
C TRP A 47 5.17 15.00 7.98
N THR A 48 4.03 15.63 8.19
CA THR A 48 3.64 16.24 9.45
C THR A 48 2.92 15.19 10.27
N ILE A 49 3.49 14.79 11.40
CA ILE A 49 2.97 13.78 12.32
C ILE A 49 2.34 14.48 13.51
N ASP A 50 1.07 14.18 13.79
CA ASP A 50 0.40 14.62 15.02
C ASP A 50 0.62 13.59 16.14
N LEU A 51 1.37 13.99 17.17
CA LEU A 51 1.74 13.21 18.34
C LEU A 51 0.96 13.63 19.60
N ARG A 52 -0.21 14.27 19.45
CA ARG A 52 -1.02 14.66 20.62
C ARG A 52 -1.28 13.45 21.54
N PRO A 53 -1.24 13.63 22.87
CA PRO A 53 -1.39 12.51 23.81
C PRO A 53 -2.83 12.00 23.91
N ALA A 54 -3.82 12.82 23.53
CA ALA A 54 -5.24 12.49 23.54
C ALA A 54 -5.97 13.22 22.40
N PRO A 55 -7.15 12.75 21.94
CA PRO A 55 -7.87 13.37 20.82
C PRO A 55 -8.22 14.85 21.03
N ASP A 56 -8.54 15.23 22.27
CA ASP A 56 -8.92 16.58 22.71
C ASP A 56 -7.74 17.44 23.19
N ALA A 57 -6.53 16.86 23.27
CA ALA A 57 -5.33 17.61 23.60
C ALA A 57 -4.91 18.54 22.45
N GLU A 58 -4.15 19.57 22.81
CA GLU A 58 -3.50 20.45 21.85
C GLU A 58 -2.66 19.66 20.86
N ALA A 59 -2.67 20.12 19.61
CA ALA A 59 -1.94 19.46 18.54
C ALA A 59 -0.43 19.50 18.80
N TYR A 60 0.24 18.37 18.57
CA TYR A 60 1.69 18.28 18.76
C TYR A 60 2.35 17.75 17.49
N PHE A 61 2.73 18.68 16.61
CA PHE A 61 3.24 18.31 15.29
C PHE A 61 4.75 18.10 15.29
N GLN A 62 5.17 16.99 14.71
CA GLN A 62 6.58 16.66 14.46
C GLN A 62 6.82 16.23 13.01
N THR A 63 8.08 16.25 12.58
CA THR A 63 8.44 15.86 11.22
C THR A 63 8.84 14.39 11.15
N PHE A 64 8.23 13.66 10.22
CA PHE A 64 8.75 12.39 9.73
C PHE A 64 9.23 12.58 8.29
N LYS A 65 10.51 12.39 8.08
CA LYS A 65 11.16 12.59 6.77
C LYS A 65 11.66 11.25 6.27
N VAL A 66 11.28 10.89 5.06
CA VAL A 66 11.79 9.73 4.33
C VAL A 66 12.58 10.25 3.13
N THR A 67 13.90 10.05 3.15
CA THR A 67 14.83 10.61 2.14
C THR A 67 15.03 9.70 0.95
N SER A 68 15.12 8.40 1.19
CA SER A 68 15.33 7.39 0.15
C SER A 68 14.74 6.06 0.57
N ILE A 69 14.51 5.22 -0.43
CA ILE A 69 14.07 3.84 -0.27
C ILE A 69 15.06 2.97 -1.06
N ASP A 70 15.48 1.87 -0.45
CA ASP A 70 16.32 0.86 -1.08
C ASP A 70 15.71 -0.52 -0.80
N GLY A 71 15.17 -1.16 -1.84
CA GLY A 71 14.39 -2.38 -1.71
C GLY A 71 13.26 -2.24 -0.68
N ASN A 72 13.33 -3.04 0.39
CA ASN A 72 12.33 -3.08 1.46
C ASN A 72 12.75 -2.29 2.71
N THR A 73 13.70 -1.36 2.59
CA THR A 73 14.11 -0.46 3.68
C THR A 73 14.06 1.00 3.23
N PHE A 74 14.18 1.92 4.18
CA PHE A 74 14.18 3.36 3.90
C PHE A 74 15.03 4.13 4.91
N ASN A 75 15.52 5.29 4.47
CA ASN A 75 16.32 6.19 5.28
C ASN A 75 15.56 7.47 5.59
N GLY A 76 15.96 8.15 6.66
CA GLY A 76 15.42 9.45 7.02
C GLY A 76 15.48 9.74 8.51
N SER A 77 14.52 10.51 9.00
CA SER A 77 14.42 10.88 10.41
C SER A 77 12.98 10.94 10.88
N PHE A 78 12.75 10.65 12.16
CA PHE A 78 11.47 10.80 12.81
C PHE A 78 11.66 11.62 14.07
N TYR A 79 10.95 12.76 14.14
CA TYR A 79 11.10 13.74 15.21
C TYR A 79 12.57 14.12 15.45
N GLY A 80 13.31 14.39 14.37
CA GLY A 80 14.72 14.79 14.41
C GLY A 80 15.72 13.66 14.65
N SER A 81 15.29 12.51 15.17
CA SER A 81 16.15 11.33 15.36
C SER A 81 16.29 10.52 14.08
N GLU A 82 17.49 9.99 13.85
CA GLU A 82 17.78 9.11 12.71
C GLU A 82 16.99 7.79 12.80
N ILE A 83 16.50 7.35 11.66
CA ILE A 83 15.79 6.09 11.49
C ILE A 83 16.78 4.93 11.47
N LYS A 84 16.46 3.87 12.22
CA LYS A 84 17.25 2.63 12.31
C LYS A 84 16.35 1.42 12.01
N ASN A 85 16.94 0.35 11.49
CA ASN A 85 16.27 -0.95 11.29
C ASN A 85 14.92 -0.84 10.55
N ALA A 86 14.85 0.04 9.57
CA ALA A 86 13.64 0.30 8.83
C ALA A 86 13.26 -0.88 7.92
N LEU A 87 11.97 -1.20 7.88
CA LEU A 87 11.40 -2.24 7.05
C LEU A 87 10.09 -1.76 6.43
N ILE A 88 9.88 -2.14 5.17
CA ILE A 88 8.66 -1.93 4.40
C ILE A 88 8.09 -3.29 4.00
N ASN A 89 6.78 -3.43 4.13
CA ASN A 89 6.03 -4.54 3.55
C ASN A 89 4.93 -3.97 2.65
N ASN A 90 5.12 -4.12 1.35
CA ASN A 90 4.18 -3.67 0.31
C ASN A 90 3.33 -4.80 -0.28
N ASN A 91 3.58 -6.06 0.11
CA ASN A 91 2.87 -7.25 -0.41
C ASN A 91 1.38 -7.32 -0.02
N TRP A 92 0.90 -6.42 0.84
CA TRP A 92 -0.50 -6.31 1.26
C TRP A 92 -1.19 -5.14 0.55
N PRO A 93 -2.53 -5.04 0.54
CA PRO A 93 -3.22 -3.91 -0.09
C PRO A 93 -2.76 -2.54 0.40
N LYS A 94 -2.41 -2.40 1.68
CA LYS A 94 -1.78 -1.21 2.26
C LYS A 94 -0.26 -1.36 2.30
N LEU A 95 0.47 -0.24 2.24
CA LEU A 95 1.91 -0.25 2.52
C LEU A 95 2.07 -0.21 4.03
N TYR A 96 2.78 -1.17 4.61
CA TYR A 96 3.14 -1.20 6.02
C TYR A 96 4.62 -0.90 6.18
N PHE A 97 4.98 -0.29 7.30
CA PHE A 97 6.37 -0.03 7.64
C PHE A 97 6.59 -0.10 9.15
N ALA A 98 7.83 -0.39 9.53
CA ALA A 98 8.31 -0.29 10.91
C ALA A 98 9.75 0.21 10.92
N PHE A 99 10.13 0.87 12.00
CA PHE A 99 11.50 1.34 12.21
C PHE A 99 11.73 1.65 13.69
N ALA A 100 12.99 1.86 14.06
CA ALA A 100 13.39 2.34 15.37
C ALA A 100 13.99 3.74 15.29
N THR A 101 13.91 4.49 16.38
CA THR A 101 14.76 5.65 16.66
C THR A 101 15.33 5.51 18.07
N SER A 102 16.34 6.30 18.41
CA SER A 102 16.86 6.36 19.78
C SER A 102 17.12 7.81 20.17
N ASP A 103 16.97 8.09 21.46
CA ASP A 103 17.60 9.24 22.12
C ASP A 103 18.77 8.75 23.00
N GLU A 104 19.30 9.61 23.87
CA GLU A 104 20.42 9.24 24.77
C GLU A 104 20.10 8.11 25.73
N SER A 105 18.82 7.91 26.08
CA SER A 105 18.40 7.02 27.18
C SER A 105 17.37 5.96 26.75
N ASN A 106 16.75 6.11 25.59
CA ASN A 106 15.60 5.30 25.19
C ASN A 106 15.64 4.92 23.71
N ASP A 107 15.24 3.68 23.45
CA ASP A 107 14.85 3.23 22.12
C ASP A 107 13.34 3.36 21.95
N TYR A 108 12.94 3.84 20.78
CA TYR A 108 11.55 3.95 20.35
C TYR A 108 11.35 3.06 19.14
N TYR A 109 10.25 2.32 19.15
CA TYR A 109 9.82 1.49 18.04
C TYR A 109 8.57 2.09 17.44
N HIS A 110 8.55 2.19 16.13
CA HIS A 110 7.48 2.80 15.37
C HIS A 110 6.97 1.80 14.36
N SER A 111 5.66 1.72 14.20
CA SER A 111 5.04 1.00 13.11
C SER A 111 3.87 1.78 12.55
N GLY A 112 3.59 1.58 11.27
CA GLY A 112 2.50 2.28 10.63
C GLY A 112 2.16 1.71 9.27
N TYR A 113 1.15 2.33 8.66
CA TYR A 113 0.71 2.03 7.32
C TYR A 113 0.25 3.29 6.59
N MET A 114 0.21 3.20 5.26
CA MET A 114 -0.31 4.24 4.40
C MET A 114 -1.72 3.88 3.91
N GLU A 115 -2.65 4.81 4.06
CA GLU A 115 -4.02 4.68 3.57
C GLU A 115 -4.55 6.05 3.17
N ASN A 116 -5.18 6.15 1.99
CA ASN A 116 -5.81 7.39 1.50
C ASN A 116 -4.89 8.62 1.53
N GLY A 117 -3.60 8.43 1.26
CA GLY A 117 -2.60 9.51 1.24
C GLY A 117 -2.17 10.02 2.62
N LYS A 118 -2.60 9.36 3.70
CA LYS A 118 -2.19 9.62 5.08
C LYS A 118 -1.36 8.45 5.61
N LEU A 119 -0.57 8.73 6.63
CA LEU A 119 0.07 7.72 7.45
C LEU A 119 -0.74 7.55 8.74
N TYR A 120 -0.82 6.32 9.20
CA TYR A 120 -1.37 5.95 10.49
C TYR A 120 -0.34 5.08 11.18
N GLY A 121 -0.03 5.36 12.44
CA GLY A 121 0.97 4.59 13.14
C GLY A 121 0.89 4.72 14.64
N ILE A 122 1.85 4.07 15.28
CA ILE A 122 2.01 4.05 16.72
C ILE A 122 3.50 4.05 17.07
N SER A 123 3.85 4.77 18.13
CA SER A 123 5.15 4.72 18.77
C SER A 123 5.05 3.93 20.07
N TYR A 124 6.09 3.17 20.38
CA TYR A 124 6.20 2.33 21.57
C TYR A 124 7.60 2.48 22.17
N CYS A 125 7.67 2.77 23.46
CA CYS A 125 8.92 2.81 24.22
C CYS A 125 8.72 2.13 25.59
N PRO A 126 9.19 0.88 25.77
CA PRO A 126 8.96 0.12 27.00
C PRO A 126 9.60 0.77 28.22
N ASN A 127 10.81 1.32 28.07
CA ASN A 127 11.55 1.93 29.19
C ASN A 127 10.83 3.15 29.78
N ARG A 128 9.93 3.77 28.99
CA ARG A 128 9.10 4.91 29.42
C ARG A 128 7.64 4.51 29.67
N GLU A 129 7.30 3.22 29.59
CA GLU A 129 5.93 2.73 29.64
C GLU A 129 5.00 3.50 28.67
N PHE A 130 5.55 3.82 27.49
CA PHE A 130 4.95 4.78 26.57
C PHE A 130 4.40 4.11 25.32
N THR A 131 3.17 4.46 24.97
CA THR A 131 2.61 4.21 23.65
C THR A 131 1.79 5.40 23.18
N ALA A 132 1.94 5.77 21.90
CA ALA A 132 1.20 6.89 21.33
C ALA A 132 0.81 6.62 19.87
N PRO A 133 -0.50 6.59 19.54
CA PRO A 133 -0.94 6.56 18.16
C PRO A 133 -0.69 7.93 17.51
N TRP A 134 -0.51 7.93 16.20
CA TRP A 134 -0.29 9.16 15.45
C TRP A 134 -0.81 9.08 14.02
N ILE A 135 -1.13 10.25 13.47
CA ILE A 135 -1.56 10.42 12.08
C ILE A 135 -0.56 11.34 11.38
N GLY A 136 -0.13 10.93 10.20
CA GLY A 136 0.75 11.70 9.34
C GLY A 136 0.03 12.22 8.10
N THR A 137 0.23 13.50 7.78
CA THR A 137 -0.18 14.09 6.50
C THR A 137 1.03 14.56 5.73
N LYS A 138 1.00 14.41 4.40
CA LYS A 138 2.07 14.93 3.55
C LYS A 138 2.22 16.44 3.75
N LYS A 139 3.45 16.93 3.83
CA LYS A 139 3.75 18.37 3.82
C LYS A 139 3.79 18.90 2.39
#